data_AF-A0A8H4WK08-F1
#
_entry.id   AF-A0A8H4WK08-F1
#
_cell.length_a   1.000
_cell.length_b   1.000
_cell.length_c   1.000
_cell.angle_alpha   90.00
_cell.angle_beta   90.00
_cell.angle_gamma   90.00
#
_symmetry.space_group_name_H-M   'P 1'
#
loop_
_entity.id
_entity.type
_entity.pdbx_description
1 polymer ?
#
loop_
_entity_poly.entity_id
_entity_poly.type
_entity_poly.pdbx_seq_one_letter_code
_entity_poly.pdbx_strand_id
1 'polypeptide(L)'
;MERILPLPKFHCLTRVYLSKSNGTIDNNTNNNLLRNFPLYLEPMEQIGIETVPLANAIGKTYATLHWGAAINGGDVEFVLGTSATEAQGEDYRPEFQHRAIKLYLLDFGQCEAVDLTQDSDVVYQAFNGAMVIGDNQRFIPHYSRSLALFATFRQGYIEAGNIILSDKKLNNMFNIEDFMQEYEEYAEDFV
;
A
#
# COMPACT_ATOMS: atom_id res chain seq x y z
N MET A 1 15.32 8.58 -39.64
CA MET A 1 15.57 7.68 -38.50
C MET A 1 15.60 8.55 -37.27
N GLU A 2 14.46 8.71 -36.60
CA GLU A 2 14.32 9.57 -35.43
C GLU A 2 15.17 9.01 -34.28
N ARG A 3 16.08 9.85 -33.77
CA ARG A 3 16.76 9.59 -32.51
C ARG A 3 15.75 9.79 -31.40
N ILE A 4 15.31 8.70 -30.78
CA ILE A 4 14.67 8.73 -29.47
C ILE A 4 15.73 9.27 -28.50
N LEU A 5 15.59 10.53 -28.09
CA LEU A 5 16.37 11.07 -26.98
C LEU A 5 16.10 10.21 -25.74
N PRO A 6 17.12 9.82 -24.95
CA PRO A 6 16.87 9.12 -23.71
C PRO A 6 16.06 10.07 -22.81
N LEU A 7 14.79 9.74 -22.60
CA LEU A 7 13.96 10.43 -21.62
C LEU A 7 14.72 10.38 -20.28
N PRO A 8 14.95 11.52 -19.62
CA PRO A 8 15.62 11.49 -18.34
C PRO A 8 14.79 10.67 -17.34
N LYS A 9 15.45 9.83 -16.54
CA LYS A 9 14.82 9.10 -15.43
C LYS A 9 14.51 10.06 -14.27
N PHE A 10 13.64 11.05 -14.47
CA PHE A 10 13.24 12.04 -13.46
C PHE A 10 11.84 11.75 -12.88
N HIS A 11 11.52 10.49 -12.62
CA HIS A 11 10.30 10.19 -11.87
C HIS A 11 10.60 10.23 -10.38
N CYS A 12 10.04 11.23 -9.70
CA CYS A 12 10.08 11.31 -8.25
C CYS A 12 8.96 10.44 -7.68
N LEU A 13 9.31 9.29 -7.09
CA LEU A 13 8.33 8.40 -6.46
C LEU A 13 8.58 8.40 -4.96
N THR A 14 7.68 9.00 -4.20
CA THR A 14 7.78 9.11 -2.74
C THR A 14 7.05 7.92 -2.11
N ARG A 15 7.78 6.89 -1.70
CA ARG A 15 7.22 5.65 -1.13
C ARG A 15 6.87 5.80 0.35
N VAL A 16 5.67 5.41 0.74
CA VAL A 16 5.11 5.64 2.10
C VAL A 16 5.44 4.48 3.03
N TYR A 17 6.44 4.61 3.89
CA TYR A 17 6.84 3.53 4.81
C TYR A 17 6.29 3.77 6.22
N LEU A 18 5.17 3.13 6.58
CA LEU A 18 4.54 3.24 7.90
C LEU A 18 5.14 2.28 8.96
N SER A 19 5.86 1.24 8.55
CA SER A 19 6.45 0.27 9.48
C SER A 19 7.75 0.75 10.14
N LYS A 20 8.42 1.74 9.55
CA LYS A 20 9.78 2.13 9.91
C LYS A 20 9.83 3.58 10.37
N SER A 21 10.12 3.76 11.66
CA SER A 21 10.17 5.07 12.34
C SER A 21 11.28 5.95 11.77
N ASN A 22 12.50 5.40 11.62
CA ASN A 22 13.67 6.17 11.22
C ASN A 22 14.39 5.57 10.00
N GLY A 23 14.84 6.45 9.12
CA GLY A 23 15.88 6.19 8.14
C GLY A 23 16.54 7.53 7.78
N THR A 24 17.88 7.56 7.75
CA THR A 24 18.58 8.75 7.26
C THR A 24 18.24 8.95 5.80
N ILE A 25 17.74 10.15 5.46
CA ILE A 25 17.80 10.63 4.08
C ILE A 25 19.29 10.76 3.78
N ASP A 26 19.86 9.75 3.11
CA ASP A 26 21.29 9.71 2.83
C ASP A 26 21.64 10.78 1.79
N ASN A 27 22.05 11.94 2.30
CA ASN A 27 22.49 13.08 1.49
C ASN A 27 23.79 12.79 0.71
N ASN A 28 24.47 11.65 0.92
CA ASN A 28 25.75 11.31 0.27
C ASN A 28 25.64 10.41 -0.97
N THR A 29 24.45 9.98 -1.38
CA THR A 29 24.31 9.22 -2.64
C THR A 29 24.28 10.17 -3.84
N ASN A 30 25.48 10.55 -4.28
CA ASN A 30 25.75 11.24 -5.53
C ASN A 30 25.30 10.43 -6.76
N ASN A 31 24.00 10.21 -7.02
CA ASN A 31 23.39 9.88 -8.32
C ASN A 31 21.86 9.64 -8.20
N ASN A 32 21.03 10.57 -8.70
CA ASN A 32 19.58 10.38 -9.02
C ASN A 32 18.60 10.07 -7.85
N LEU A 33 18.71 10.82 -6.75
CA LEU A 33 18.01 10.68 -5.46
C LEU A 33 16.46 10.71 -5.41
N LEU A 34 15.76 11.04 -6.50
CA LEU A 34 14.29 11.22 -6.43
C LEU A 34 13.50 9.97 -6.86
N ARG A 35 14.12 9.04 -7.57
CA ARG A 35 13.45 7.78 -7.95
C ARG A 35 13.38 6.87 -6.72
N ASN A 36 12.16 6.56 -6.28
CA ASN A 36 11.88 5.70 -5.13
C ASN A 36 12.38 6.28 -3.80
N PHE A 37 12.17 7.57 -3.59
CA PHE A 37 12.49 8.27 -2.34
C PHE A 37 11.69 7.65 -1.17
N PRO A 38 12.34 7.08 -0.15
CA PRO A 38 11.66 6.48 0.98
C PRO A 38 11.20 7.57 1.95
N LEU A 39 9.89 7.68 2.16
CA LEU A 39 9.29 8.58 3.13
C LEU A 39 8.88 7.78 4.36
N TYR A 40 9.72 7.85 5.39
CA TYR A 40 9.55 7.15 6.66
C TYR A 40 8.53 7.82 7.58
N LEU A 41 8.05 7.07 8.58
CA LEU A 41 6.98 7.50 9.47
C LEU A 41 7.29 8.80 10.24
N GLU A 42 8.44 8.88 10.91
CA GLU A 42 8.78 10.07 11.71
C GLU A 42 8.90 11.33 10.83
N PRO A 43 9.60 11.32 9.67
CA PRO A 43 9.57 12.44 8.73
C PRO A 43 8.15 12.85 8.29
N MET A 44 7.23 11.89 8.06
CA MET A 44 5.84 12.21 7.73
C MET A 44 5.17 13.00 8.86
N GLU A 45 5.33 12.55 10.09
CA GLU A 45 4.76 13.20 11.27
C GLU A 45 5.37 14.59 11.49
N GLN A 46 6.68 14.74 11.32
CA GLN A 46 7.40 16.01 11.47
C GLN A 46 6.95 17.07 10.46
N ILE A 47 6.63 16.68 9.22
CA ILE A 47 6.14 17.60 8.18
C ILE A 47 4.61 17.70 8.13
N GLY A 48 3.90 17.06 9.06
CA GLY A 48 2.46 17.17 9.21
C GLY A 48 1.63 16.34 8.22
N ILE A 49 2.17 15.26 7.66
CA ILE A 49 1.39 14.31 6.86
C ILE A 49 0.55 13.43 7.80
N GLU A 50 -0.76 13.37 7.55
CA GLU A 50 -1.67 12.51 8.31
C GLU A 50 -1.45 11.03 7.95
N THR A 51 -0.90 10.25 8.89
CA THR A 51 -0.53 8.84 8.68
C THR A 51 -1.69 7.87 8.91
N VAL A 52 -2.66 8.24 9.75
CA VAL A 52 -3.85 7.43 10.06
C VAL A 52 -4.71 7.16 8.81
N PRO A 53 -5.09 8.17 7.98
CA PRO A 53 -5.80 7.90 6.73
C PRO A 53 -5.00 7.04 5.74
N LEU A 54 -3.66 7.17 5.72
CA LEU A 54 -2.79 6.35 4.88
C LEU A 54 -2.83 4.88 5.32
N ALA A 55 -2.73 4.61 6.63
CA ALA A 55 -2.83 3.26 7.16
C ALA A 55 -4.18 2.60 6.79
N ASN A 56 -5.29 3.32 6.95
CA ASN A 56 -6.61 2.83 6.58
C ASN A 56 -6.70 2.52 5.07
N ALA A 57 -6.20 3.43 4.23
CA ALA A 57 -6.20 3.26 2.77
C ALA A 57 -5.34 2.07 2.32
N ILE A 58 -4.16 1.86 2.94
CA ILE A 58 -3.30 0.71 2.68
C ILE A 58 -4.02 -0.59 3.06
N GLY A 59 -4.70 -0.64 4.20
CA GLY A 59 -5.51 -1.80 4.61
C GLY A 59 -6.60 -2.14 3.59
N LYS A 60 -7.39 -1.13 3.19
CA LYS A 60 -8.42 -1.28 2.15
C LYS A 60 -7.85 -1.76 0.82
N THR A 61 -6.65 -1.28 0.48
CA THR A 61 -5.95 -1.65 -0.75
C THR A 61 -5.55 -3.12 -0.74
N TYR A 62 -4.92 -3.61 0.33
CA TYR A 62 -4.55 -5.03 0.42
C TYR A 62 -5.78 -5.94 0.38
N ALA A 63 -6.87 -5.60 1.07
CA ALA A 63 -8.12 -6.35 0.95
C ALA A 63 -8.66 -6.38 -0.49
N THR A 64 -8.50 -5.28 -1.23
CA THR A 64 -8.87 -5.19 -2.64
C THR A 64 -7.97 -6.07 -3.53
N LEU A 65 -6.66 -6.10 -3.29
CA LEU A 65 -5.73 -6.98 -4.01
C LEU A 65 -6.08 -8.45 -3.77
N HIS A 66 -6.20 -8.82 -2.49
CA HIS A 66 -6.40 -10.20 -2.05
C HIS A 66 -7.76 -10.74 -2.47
N TRP A 67 -8.84 -10.07 -2.08
CA TRP A 67 -10.20 -10.62 -2.26
C TRP A 67 -10.85 -10.11 -3.54
N GLY A 68 -10.55 -8.87 -3.93
CA GLY A 68 -11.13 -8.22 -5.11
C GLY A 68 -10.49 -8.70 -6.40
N ALA A 69 -9.16 -8.60 -6.48
CA ALA A 69 -8.38 -8.98 -7.65
C ALA A 69 -7.85 -10.42 -7.61
N ALA A 70 -7.95 -11.12 -6.48
CA ALA A 70 -7.41 -12.48 -6.32
C ALA A 70 -5.92 -12.56 -6.64
N ILE A 71 -5.14 -11.58 -6.16
CA ILE A 71 -3.68 -11.54 -6.28
C ILE A 71 -3.03 -11.37 -4.92
N ASN A 72 -1.82 -11.89 -4.74
CA ASN A 72 -1.10 -11.82 -3.48
C ASN A 72 -0.55 -10.42 -3.13
N GLY A 73 -0.51 -9.50 -4.10
CA GLY A 73 0.03 -8.15 -3.88
C GLY A 73 1.56 -8.10 -3.72
N GLY A 74 2.30 -9.09 -4.22
CA GLY A 74 3.76 -9.11 -4.15
C GLY A 74 4.42 -7.92 -4.86
N ASP A 75 5.36 -7.27 -4.17
CA ASP A 75 6.20 -6.14 -4.62
C ASP A 75 5.46 -4.87 -5.04
N VAL A 76 4.21 -4.69 -4.58
CA VAL A 76 3.47 -3.45 -4.85
C VAL A 76 4.07 -2.27 -4.11
N GLU A 77 4.02 -1.10 -4.74
CA GLU A 77 4.54 0.15 -4.18
C GLU A 77 3.43 1.13 -3.84
N PHE A 78 3.41 1.61 -2.59
CA PHE A 78 2.55 2.71 -2.17
C PHE A 78 3.29 4.04 -2.25
N VAL A 79 2.83 4.94 -3.11
CA VAL A 79 3.51 6.22 -3.38
C VAL A 79 2.57 7.42 -3.23
N LEU A 80 3.12 8.54 -2.75
CA LEU A 80 2.43 9.82 -2.83
C LEU A 80 2.63 10.42 -4.23
N GLY A 81 1.50 10.75 -4.85
CA GLY A 81 1.45 11.47 -6.11
C GLY A 81 0.49 12.65 -6.00
N THR A 82 0.31 13.32 -7.12
CA THR A 82 -0.55 14.51 -7.19
C THR A 82 -1.54 14.36 -8.32
N SER A 83 -2.79 14.73 -8.07
CA SER A 83 -3.88 14.74 -9.05
C SER A 83 -4.39 16.17 -9.24
N ALA A 84 -4.90 16.48 -10.43
CA ALA A 84 -5.66 17.71 -10.63
C ALA A 84 -6.92 17.66 -9.78
N THR A 85 -7.32 18.79 -9.19
CA THR A 85 -8.61 18.87 -8.51
C THR A 85 -9.74 18.94 -9.52
N GLU A 86 -10.91 18.39 -9.14
CA GLU A 86 -12.13 18.55 -9.94
C GLU A 86 -12.41 20.04 -10.13
N ALA A 87 -12.87 20.40 -11.33
CA ALA A 87 -13.22 21.78 -11.64
C ALA A 87 -14.38 22.22 -10.76
N GLN A 88 -14.28 23.40 -10.15
CA GLN A 88 -15.43 24.01 -9.49
C GLN A 88 -16.27 24.74 -10.54
N GLY A 89 -17.39 24.15 -10.98
CA GLY A 89 -18.37 24.77 -11.90
C GLY A 89 -18.76 23.92 -13.12
N GLU A 90 -19.49 24.51 -14.08
CA GLU A 90 -19.93 23.85 -15.32
C GLU A 90 -18.79 23.61 -16.34
N ASP A 91 -17.61 24.18 -16.09
CA ASP A 91 -16.45 24.02 -16.96
C ASP A 91 -15.64 22.79 -16.50
N TYR A 92 -15.87 21.63 -17.12
CA TYR A 92 -15.26 20.32 -16.81
C TYR A 92 -13.73 20.25 -17.05
N ARG A 93 -13.01 21.37 -16.99
CA ARG A 93 -11.57 21.44 -17.23
C ARG A 93 -10.81 21.17 -15.93
N PRO A 94 -9.94 20.15 -15.87
CA PRO A 94 -9.16 19.87 -14.67
C PRO A 94 -8.35 21.11 -14.25
N GLU A 95 -8.48 21.51 -12.98
CA GLU A 95 -7.71 22.62 -12.45
C GLU A 95 -6.33 22.14 -12.03
N PHE A 96 -5.29 22.68 -12.67
CA PHE A 96 -3.90 22.29 -12.43
C PHE A 96 -3.18 23.20 -11.42
N GLN A 97 -3.79 24.33 -11.05
CA GLN A 97 -3.22 25.27 -10.08
C GLN A 97 -3.36 24.76 -8.64
N HIS A 98 -4.45 24.04 -8.37
CA HIS A 98 -4.67 23.33 -7.11
C HIS A 98 -4.49 21.83 -7.37
N ARG A 99 -3.57 21.18 -6.65
CA ARG A 99 -3.31 19.75 -6.80
C ARG A 99 -3.58 19.05 -5.48
N ALA A 100 -4.35 17.97 -5.53
CA ALA A 100 -4.56 17.12 -4.37
C ALA A 100 -3.43 16.09 -4.31
N ILE A 101 -2.84 15.93 -3.12
CA ILE A 101 -1.94 14.81 -2.82
C ILE A 101 -2.81 13.56 -2.66
N LYS A 102 -2.43 12.47 -3.33
CA LYS A 102 -3.14 11.19 -3.30
C LYS A 102 -2.15 10.05 -3.10
N LEU A 103 -2.64 8.97 -2.50
CA LEU A 103 -1.93 7.70 -2.42
C LEU A 103 -2.21 6.89 -3.70
N TYR A 104 -1.15 6.40 -4.33
CA TYR A 104 -1.22 5.53 -5.51
C TYR A 104 -0.58 4.18 -5.20
N LEU A 105 -1.12 3.13 -5.81
CA LEU A 105 -0.54 1.79 -5.82
C LEU A 105 0.07 1.54 -7.21
N LEU A 106 1.34 1.13 -7.24
CA LEU A 106 2.09 0.84 -8.46
C LEU A 106 2.82 -0.51 -8.35
N ASP A 107 3.51 -0.88 -9.43
CA ASP A 107 4.41 -2.04 -9.55
C ASP A 107 3.77 -3.40 -9.26
N PHE A 108 2.82 -3.80 -10.11
CA PHE A 108 2.16 -5.10 -10.02
C PHE A 108 2.96 -6.24 -10.69
N GLY A 109 4.22 -6.00 -11.06
CA GLY A 109 5.00 -6.90 -11.93
C GLY A 109 5.33 -8.25 -11.30
N GLN A 110 5.29 -8.35 -9.97
CA GLN A 110 5.56 -9.57 -9.21
C GLN A 110 4.32 -10.11 -8.47
N CYS A 111 3.13 -9.56 -8.75
CA CYS A 111 1.90 -10.08 -8.19
C CYS A 111 1.56 -11.44 -8.83
N GLU A 112 1.22 -12.42 -8.01
CA GLU A 112 0.77 -13.74 -8.45
C GLU A 112 -0.72 -13.90 -8.21
N ALA A 113 -1.41 -14.58 -9.12
CA ALA A 113 -2.81 -14.95 -8.94
C ALA A 113 -2.95 -15.99 -7.82
N VAL A 114 -3.98 -15.83 -6.99
CA VAL A 114 -4.32 -16.73 -5.90
C VAL A 114 -5.66 -17.38 -6.21
N ASP A 115 -5.70 -18.71 -6.21
CA ASP A 115 -6.92 -19.46 -6.46
C ASP A 115 -7.80 -19.50 -5.19
N LEU A 116 -8.82 -18.64 -5.16
CA LEU A 116 -9.78 -18.54 -4.06
C LEU A 116 -10.71 -19.75 -3.92
N THR A 117 -10.55 -20.80 -4.74
CA THR A 117 -11.25 -22.08 -4.56
C THR A 117 -10.49 -23.07 -3.68
N GLN A 118 -9.23 -22.77 -3.36
CA GLN A 118 -8.41 -23.56 -2.45
C GLN A 118 -8.81 -23.36 -0.98
N ASP A 119 -8.31 -24.24 -0.11
CA ASP A 119 -8.52 -24.16 1.33
C ASP A 119 -7.99 -22.84 1.90
N SER A 120 -8.64 -22.35 2.98
CA SER A 120 -8.31 -21.09 3.66
C SER A 120 -6.82 -20.96 3.95
N ASP A 121 -6.21 -22.01 4.48
CA ASP A 121 -4.82 -21.99 4.93
C ASP A 121 -3.85 -21.72 3.76
N VAL A 122 -4.15 -22.26 2.57
CA VAL A 122 -3.34 -22.05 1.37
C VAL A 122 -3.46 -20.61 0.88
N VAL A 123 -4.69 -20.10 0.84
CA VAL A 123 -4.98 -18.71 0.42
C VAL A 123 -4.37 -17.71 1.40
N TYR A 124 -4.52 -17.96 2.69
CA TYR A 124 -4.02 -17.10 3.77
C TYR A 124 -2.49 -17.09 3.76
N GLN A 125 -1.85 -18.25 3.60
CA GLN A 125 -0.40 -18.34 3.48
C GLN A 125 0.14 -17.54 2.29
N ALA A 126 -0.52 -17.57 1.14
CA ALA A 126 -0.10 -16.80 -0.04
C ALA A 126 -0.16 -15.29 0.21
N PHE A 127 -1.23 -14.82 0.84
CA PHE A 127 -1.41 -13.41 1.21
C PHE A 127 -0.45 -12.96 2.32
N ASN A 128 -0.35 -13.72 3.41
CA ASN A 128 0.53 -13.43 4.53
C ASN A 128 2.00 -13.39 4.08
N GLY A 129 2.44 -14.36 3.28
CA GLY A 129 3.80 -14.41 2.75
C GLY A 129 4.15 -13.17 1.92
N ALA A 130 3.27 -12.72 1.03
CA ALA A 130 3.49 -11.52 0.23
C ALA A 130 3.53 -10.24 1.07
N MET A 131 2.73 -10.15 2.14
CA MET A 131 2.68 -8.99 3.02
C MET A 131 3.95 -8.80 3.88
N VAL A 132 4.61 -9.89 4.30
CA VAL A 132 5.78 -9.82 5.22
C VAL A 132 7.15 -9.87 4.51
N ILE A 133 7.19 -10.18 3.21
CA ILE A 133 8.44 -10.29 2.45
C ILE A 133 8.75 -8.97 1.72
N GLY A 134 10.03 -8.73 1.43
CA GLY A 134 10.45 -7.67 0.51
C GLY A 134 10.17 -6.26 1.01
N ASP A 135 9.75 -5.37 0.10
CA ASP A 135 9.38 -4.00 0.44
C ASP A 135 7.96 -3.90 1.05
N ASN A 136 7.07 -4.87 0.82
CA ASN A 136 5.69 -4.89 1.33
C ASN A 136 5.60 -4.63 2.85
N GLN A 137 6.45 -5.32 3.62
CA GLN A 137 6.52 -5.19 5.08
C GLN A 137 6.82 -3.76 5.56
N ARG A 138 7.39 -2.89 4.70
CA ARG A 138 7.73 -1.51 5.05
C ARG A 138 6.52 -0.58 4.99
N PHE A 139 5.54 -0.90 4.15
CA PHE A 139 4.32 -0.10 3.97
C PHE A 139 3.28 -0.41 5.06
N ILE A 140 3.24 -1.66 5.55
CA ILE A 140 2.25 -2.11 6.54
C ILE A 140 2.73 -1.77 7.95
N PRO A 141 1.98 -1.00 8.77
CA PRO A 141 2.36 -0.72 10.15
C PRO A 141 2.51 -2.02 10.94
N HIS A 142 3.55 -2.14 11.77
CA HIS A 142 3.72 -3.32 12.63
C HIS A 142 3.06 -3.08 14.00
N TYR A 143 2.29 -4.04 14.52
CA TYR A 143 1.52 -3.90 15.77
C TYR A 143 2.43 -3.57 16.98
N SER A 144 3.62 -4.18 17.04
CA SER A 144 4.60 -3.94 18.12
C SER A 144 5.25 -2.54 18.07
N ARG A 145 5.24 -1.87 16.90
CA ARG A 145 5.85 -0.55 16.70
C ARG A 145 4.82 0.58 16.81
N SER A 146 3.62 0.38 16.29
CA SER A 146 2.51 1.33 16.39
C SER A 146 1.17 0.63 16.42
N LEU A 147 0.68 0.38 17.64
CA LEU A 147 -0.63 -0.26 17.88
C LEU A 147 -1.78 0.51 17.20
N ALA A 148 -1.75 1.85 17.25
CA ALA A 148 -2.81 2.68 16.69
C ALA A 148 -2.84 2.66 15.16
N LEU A 149 -1.69 2.72 14.49
CA LEU A 149 -1.62 2.64 13.03
C LEU A 149 -1.97 1.25 12.55
N PHE A 150 -1.47 0.20 13.22
CA PHE A 150 -1.83 -1.18 12.89
C PHE A 150 -3.34 -1.43 13.06
N ALA A 151 -3.95 -0.99 14.16
CA ALA A 151 -5.39 -1.10 14.36
C ALA A 151 -6.17 -0.39 13.25
N THR A 152 -5.69 0.76 12.78
CA THR A 152 -6.31 1.51 11.68
C THR A 152 -6.17 0.80 10.33
N PHE A 153 -5.00 0.22 10.06
CA PHE A 153 -4.76 -0.64 8.90
C PHE A 153 -5.69 -1.86 8.92
N ARG A 154 -5.72 -2.58 10.05
CA ARG A 154 -6.59 -3.76 10.28
C ARG A 154 -8.06 -3.42 10.08
N GLN A 155 -8.52 -2.29 10.62
CA GLN A 155 -9.89 -1.81 10.43
C GLN A 155 -10.20 -1.59 8.94
N GLY A 156 -9.30 -0.93 8.20
CA GLY A 156 -9.48 -0.71 6.77
C GLY A 156 -9.52 -2.01 5.97
N TYR A 157 -8.66 -2.97 6.30
CA TYR A 157 -8.64 -4.29 5.67
C TYR A 157 -9.95 -5.05 5.93
N ILE A 158 -10.41 -5.10 7.18
CA ILE A 158 -11.65 -5.78 7.57
C ILE A 158 -12.87 -5.18 6.89
N GLU A 159 -13.01 -3.85 6.91
CA GLU A 159 -14.12 -3.15 6.26
C GLU A 159 -14.24 -3.49 4.78
N ALA A 160 -13.14 -3.35 4.03
CA ALA A 160 -13.14 -3.62 2.60
C ALA A 160 -13.29 -5.13 2.30
N GLY A 161 -12.60 -5.98 3.07
CA GLY A 161 -12.64 -7.43 2.90
C GLY A 161 -14.06 -7.96 3.06
N ASN A 162 -14.77 -7.57 4.12
CA ASN A 162 -16.14 -8.02 4.37
C ASN A 162 -17.11 -7.59 3.27
N ILE A 163 -16.96 -6.38 2.74
CA ILE A 163 -17.75 -5.92 1.57
C ILE A 163 -17.47 -6.81 0.36
N ILE A 164 -16.20 -7.07 0.06
CA ILE A 164 -15.80 -7.85 -1.12
C ILE A 164 -16.22 -9.33 -1.01
N LEU A 165 -16.00 -9.97 0.14
CA LEU A 165 -16.40 -11.36 0.34
C LEU A 165 -17.93 -11.52 0.25
N SER A 166 -18.69 -10.54 0.74
CA SER A 166 -20.14 -10.53 0.61
C SER A 166 -20.59 -10.41 -0.84
N ASP A 167 -20.03 -9.46 -1.59
CA ASP A 167 -20.32 -9.27 -3.02
C ASP A 167 -19.99 -10.52 -3.84
N LYS A 168 -18.84 -11.14 -3.56
CA LYS A 168 -18.38 -12.36 -4.22
C LYS A 168 -18.98 -13.66 -3.68
N LYS A 169 -19.79 -13.60 -2.61
CA LYS A 169 -20.39 -14.76 -1.92
C LYS A 169 -19.36 -15.77 -1.41
N LEU A 170 -18.27 -15.27 -0.84
CA LEU A 170 -17.17 -16.06 -0.29
C LEU A 170 -17.16 -16.12 1.26
N ASN A 171 -18.12 -15.48 1.93
CA ASN A 171 -18.24 -15.42 3.39
C ASN A 171 -18.38 -16.79 4.09
N ASN A 172 -18.74 -17.84 3.34
CA ASN A 172 -18.82 -19.21 3.86
C ASN A 172 -17.49 -19.96 3.79
N MET A 173 -16.51 -19.42 3.06
CA MET A 173 -15.19 -20.02 2.86
C MET A 173 -14.09 -19.27 3.60
N PHE A 174 -14.19 -17.94 3.65
CA PHE A 174 -13.18 -17.09 4.29
C PHE A 174 -13.81 -16.17 5.32
N ASN A 175 -13.03 -15.84 6.34
CA ASN A 175 -13.37 -14.92 7.41
C ASN A 175 -12.22 -13.90 7.55
N ILE A 176 -12.53 -12.61 7.38
CA ILE A 176 -11.51 -11.57 7.31
C ILE A 176 -10.89 -11.30 8.67
N GLU A 177 -11.68 -11.40 9.74
CA GLU A 177 -11.20 -11.25 11.11
C GLU A 177 -10.23 -12.38 11.48
N ASP A 178 -10.54 -13.62 11.10
CA ASP A 178 -9.67 -14.78 11.29
C ASP A 178 -8.37 -14.62 10.49
N PHE A 179 -8.46 -14.20 9.22
CA PHE A 179 -7.27 -13.89 8.40
C PHE A 179 -6.38 -12.82 9.06
N MET A 180 -6.97 -11.73 9.55
CA MET A 180 -6.21 -10.64 10.16
C MET A 180 -5.60 -11.04 11.50
N GLN A 181 -6.23 -11.93 12.25
CA GLN A 181 -5.66 -12.52 13.46
C GLN A 181 -4.46 -13.40 13.12
N GLU A 182 -4.59 -14.27 12.12
CA GLU A 182 -3.48 -15.11 11.64
C GLU A 182 -2.33 -14.26 11.09
N TYR A 183 -2.62 -13.20 10.34
CA TYR A 183 -1.60 -12.27 9.85
C TYR A 183 -0.81 -11.62 10.98
N GLU A 184 -1.49 -11.20 12.06
CA GLU A 184 -0.83 -10.58 13.22
C GLU A 184 0.15 -11.56 13.88
N GLU A 185 -0.28 -12.82 14.06
CA GLU A 185 0.55 -13.91 14.59
C GLU A 185 1.71 -14.26 13.65
N TYR A 186 1.45 -14.33 12.34
CA TYR A 186 2.45 -14.63 11.32
C TYR A 186 3.51 -13.53 11.21
N ALA A 187 3.11 -12.26 11.35
CA ALA A 187 4.01 -11.12 11.26
C ALA A 187 4.95 -10.99 12.46
N GLU A 188 4.62 -11.57 13.62
CA GLU A 188 5.50 -11.53 14.82
C GLU A 188 6.90 -12.09 14.54
N ASP A 189 6.99 -13.08 13.64
CA ASP A 189 8.25 -13.73 13.27
C ASP A 189 9.15 -12.86 12.36
N PHE A 190 8.67 -11.70 11.89
CA PHE A 190 9.34 -10.86 10.86
C PHE A 190 9.73 -9.44 11.34
N VAL A 191 9.97 -9.26 12.64
CA VAL A 191 10.26 -7.94 13.28
C VAL A 191 11.69 -7.43 13.09
#